data_AF-A0A840FZF1-F1
#
_entry.id   AF-A0A840FZF1-F1
#
_cell.length_a   1.000
_cell.length_b   1.000
_cell.length_c   1.000
_cell.angle_alpha   90.00
_cell.angle_beta   90.00
_cell.angle_gamma   90.00
#
_symmetry.space_group_name_H-M   'P 1'
#
loop_
_entity.id
_entity.type
_entity.pdbx_description
1 polymer ?
#
loop_
_entity_poly.entity_id
_entity_poly.type
_entity_poly.pdbx_seq_one_letter_code
_entity_poly.pdbx_strand_id
1 'polypeptide(L)' 'MTKLTDTGQYAASVSIRRGMHDRVFRLIPRFDSAARAARYALMQGRHFVLNNQLA' A
#
# COMPACT_ATOMS: atom_id res chain seq x y z
N MET A 1 3.67 2.84 2.42
CA MET A 1 4.37 3.91 1.67
C MET A 1 3.34 4.73 0.91
N THR A 2 3.55 6.03 0.75
CA THR A 2 2.69 6.90 -0.07
C THR A 2 3.57 7.64 -1.07
N LYS A 3 3.09 7.82 -2.30
CA LYS A 3 3.81 8.51 -3.36
C LYS A 3 2.90 9.56 -3.98
N LEU A 4 3.36 10.80 -4.07
CA LEU A 4 2.69 11.83 -4.87
C LEU A 4 2.89 11.49 -6.35
N THR A 5 1.80 11.50 -7.11
CA THR A 5 1.79 11.22 -8.55
C THR A 5 1.80 12.53 -9.33
N ASP A 6 2.15 12.44 -10.61
CA ASP A 6 2.25 13.62 -11.50
C ASP A 6 0.91 14.34 -11.67
N THR A 7 -0.21 13.68 -11.35
CA THR A 7 -1.56 14.25 -11.32
C THR A 7 -1.92 14.91 -9.98
N GLY A 8 -0.95 15.11 -9.07
CA GLY A 8 -1.16 15.74 -7.76
C GLY A 8 -1.86 14.86 -6.71
N GLN A 9 -2.17 13.60 -7.03
CA GLN A 9 -2.81 12.67 -6.11
C GLN A 9 -1.78 11.73 -5.47
N TYR A 10 -2.08 11.24 -4.27
CA TYR A 10 -1.28 10.26 -3.56
C TYR A 10 -1.70 8.83 -3.90
N ALA A 11 -0.76 8.05 -4.42
CA ALA A 11 -0.87 6.60 -4.54
C ALA A 11 -0.37 5.91 -3.27
N ALA A 12 -1.01 4.80 -2.91
CA ALA A 12 -0.64 3.98 -1.76
C ALA A 12 0.07 2.70 -2.20
N SER A 13 1.06 2.27 -1.43
CA SER A 13 1.70 0.96 -1.60
C SER A 13 2.12 0.35 -0.27
N VAL A 14 2.24 -0.97 -0.24
CA VAL A 14 2.75 -1.72 0.92
C VAL A 14 3.91 -2.60 0.49
N SER A 15 4.96 -2.68 1.30
CA SER A 15 5.98 -3.72 1.21
C SER A 15 5.71 -4.70 2.32
N ILE A 16 5.58 -5.99 2.00
CA ILE A 16 5.38 -7.04 2.98
C ILE A 16 6.54 -8.02 2.85
N ARG A 17 7.33 -8.15 3.92
CA ARG A 17 8.45 -9.09 3.98
C ARG A 17 7.93 -10.50 4.23
N ARG A 18 8.38 -11.45 3.39
CA ARG A 18 8.12 -12.88 3.53
C ARG A 18 9.44 -13.63 3.43
N GLY A 19 10.01 -13.98 4.58
CA GLY A 19 11.35 -14.54 4.66
C GLY A 19 12.42 -13.51 4.28
N MET A 20 13.26 -13.83 3.30
CA MET A 20 14.36 -12.96 2.84
C MET A 20 13.94 -11.93 1.77
N HIS A 21 12.72 -12.02 1.25
CA HIS A 21 12.25 -11.16 0.17
C HIS A 21 11.08 -10.28 0.60
N ASP A 22 11.02 -9.10 0.00
CA ASP A 22 9.93 -8.15 0.14
C ASP A 22 9.04 -8.19 -1.10
N ARG A 23 7.73 -8.22 -0.90
CA ARG A 23 6.75 -8.10 -1.98
C ARG A 23 6.06 -6.75 -1.88
N VAL A 24 6.16 -5.96 -2.94
CA VAL A 24 5.56 -4.62 -3.00
C VAL A 24 4.24 -4.67 -3.75
N PHE A 25 3.15 -4.33 -3.08
CA PHE A 25 1.83 -4.19 -3.69
C PHE A 25 1.55 -2.71 -3.92
N ARG A 26 1.31 -2.34 -5.19
CA ARG A 26 0.85 -1.00 -5.58
C ARG A 26 -0.66 -1.02 -5.59
N LEU A 27 -1.27 -0.16 -4.77
CA LEU A 27 -2.72 -0.11 -4.63
C LEU A 27 -3.30 0.86 -5.65
N ILE A 28 -4.43 0.48 -6.25
CA ILE A 28 -5.07 1.24 -7.33
C ILE A 28 -5.66 2.59 -6.85
N PRO A 29 -6.36 2.67 -5.69
CA PRO A 29 -6.98 3.91 -5.26
C PRO A 29 -5.98 5.05 -5.06
N ARG A 30 -6.39 6.23 -5.51
CA ARG A 30 -5.65 7.48 -5.36
C ARG A 30 -6.38 8.40 -4.39
N PHE A 31 -5.63 9.24 -3.68
CA PHE A 31 -6.15 10.08 -2.60
C PHE A 31 -5.60 11.48 -2.71
N ASP A 32 -6.37 12.50 -2.36
CA ASP A 32 -5.89 13.89 -2.33
C ASP A 32 -5.09 14.21 -1.06
N SER A 33 -4.96 13.23 -0.16
CA SER A 33 -4.25 13.39 1.11
C SER A 33 -3.31 12.22 1.36
N ALA A 34 -2.06 12.55 1.69
CA ALA A 34 -1.05 11.58 2.12
C ALA A 34 -1.53 10.75 3.32
N ALA A 35 -2.22 11.37 4.28
CA ALA A 35 -2.72 10.69 5.47
C ALA A 35 -3.78 9.64 5.12
N ARG A 36 -4.69 9.96 4.18
CA ARG A 36 -5.70 9.00 3.69
C ARG A 36 -5.03 7.82 2.97
N ALA A 37 -4.07 8.11 2.09
CA ALA A 37 -3.30 7.07 1.39
C ALA A 37 -2.52 6.17 2.36
N ALA A 38 -1.92 6.74 3.41
CA ALA A 38 -1.17 5.98 4.42
C ALA A 38 -2.09 5.08 5.25
N ARG A 39 -3.23 5.60 5.71
CA ARG A 39 -4.23 4.80 6.44
C ARG A 39 -4.76 3.65 5.59
N TYR A 40 -5.01 3.92 4.32
CA TYR A 40 -5.45 2.88 3.37
C TYR A 40 -4.37 1.82 3.16
N ALA A 41 -3.11 2.20 2.98
CA ALA A 41 -1.99 1.26 2.89
C ALA A 41 -1.91 0.36 4.12
N LEU A 42 -2.03 0.90 5.33
CA LEU A 42 -2.00 0.12 6.57
C LEU A 42 -3.14 -0.90 6.65
N MET A 43 -4.36 -0.49 6.29
CA MET A 43 -5.53 -1.37 6.28
C MET A 43 -5.35 -2.52 5.28
N GLN A 44 -4.89 -2.21 4.06
CA GLN A 44 -4.70 -3.24 3.04
C GLN A 44 -3.51 -4.16 3.34
N GLY A 45 -2.42 -3.62 3.88
CA GLY A 45 -1.29 -4.43 4.34
C GLY A 45 -1.72 -5.45 5.39
N ARG A 46 -2.54 -5.04 6.36
CA ARG A 46 -3.14 -5.94 7.36
C ARG A 46 -4.02 -7.00 6.71
N HIS A 47 -4.90 -6.61 5.78
CA HIS A 47 -5.79 -7.53 5.09
C HIS A 47 -5.01 -8.61 4.32
N PHE A 48 -3.93 -8.25 3.62
CA PHE A 48 -3.13 -9.21 2.87
C PHE A 48 -2.46 -10.25 3.77
N VAL A 49 -1.95 -9.82 4.94
CA VAL A 49 -1.32 -10.73 5.90
C VAL A 49 -2.36 -11.65 6.54
N LEU A 50 -3.49 -11.10 7.01
CA LEU A 50 -4.51 -11.85 7.72
C LEU A 50 -5.20 -12.90 6.82
N ASN A 51 -5.40 -12.58 5.54
CA ASN A 51 -6.04 -13.48 4.60
C ASN A 51 -5.06 -14.33 3.79
N ASN A 52 -3.77 -14.32 4.14
CA ASN A 52 -2.71 -15.01 3.41
C ASN A 52 -2.71 -14.72 1.89
N GLN A 53 -3.08 -13.50 1.50
CA GLN A 53 -3.16 -13.06 0.10
C GLN A 53 -1.80 -12.63 -0.47
N LEU A 54 -0.73 -13.26 0.02
CA LEU A 54 0.66 -12.98 -0.39
C LEU A 54 1.15 -13.93 -1.48
N ALA A 55 0.23 -14.69 -2.09
CA ALA A 55 0.46 -15.72 -3.12
C ALA A 55 1.06 -15.13 -4.40
#